data_AF-A0A948XNA8-F1
#
_entry.id   AF-A0A948XNA8-F1
#
_cell.length_a   1.000
_cell.length_b   1.000
_cell.length_c   1.000
_cell.angle_alpha   90.00
_cell.angle_beta   90.00
_cell.angle_gamma   90.00
#
_symmetry.space_group_name_H-M   'P 1'
#
loop_
_entity.id
_entity.type
_entity.pdbx_description
1 polymer ?
#
loop_
_entity_poly.entity_id
_entity_poly.type
_entity_poly.pdbx_seq_one_letter_code
_entity_poly.pdbx_strand_id
1 'polypeptide(L)' 'NPGVDKMDFELWSTAVSAVNGCGSCLDAHEGALRKHGVPATQVQAALRIAAVVHAASRIAAAETALAS' A
#
# COMPACT_ATOMS: atom_id res chain seq x y z
N ASN A 1 11.90 5.65 -13.52
CA ASN A 1 13.10 5.29 -12.75
C ASN A 1 12.87 5.76 -11.32
N PRO A 2 12.55 4.87 -10.36
CA PRO A 2 12.00 5.25 -9.05
C PRO A 2 13.03 5.70 -8.00
N GLY A 3 14.34 5.64 -8.30
CA GLY A 3 15.40 6.04 -7.35
C GLY A 3 15.64 5.04 -6.20
N VAL A 4 14.91 3.93 -6.18
CA VAL A 4 15.03 2.80 -5.25
C VAL A 4 15.01 1.49 -6.04
N ASP A 5 15.18 0.35 -5.36
CA ASP A 5 14.95 -0.95 -5.99
C ASP A 5 13.55 -1.02 -6.59
N LYS A 6 13.44 -1.63 -7.77
CA LYS A 6 12.17 -1.64 -8.51
C LYS A 6 11.10 -2.44 -7.74
N MET A 7 11.46 -3.55 -7.11
CA MET A 7 10.48 -4.37 -6.38
C MET A 7 10.04 -3.70 -5.08
N ASP A 8 10.92 -2.95 -4.43
CA ASP A 8 10.51 -2.08 -3.32
C ASP A 8 9.51 -1.01 -3.77
N PHE A 9 9.78 -0.36 -4.91
CA PHE A 9 8.85 0.62 -5.50
C PHE A 9 7.48 0.01 -5.82
N GLU A 10 7.46 -1.15 -6.48
CA GLU A 10 6.20 -1.83 -6.82
C GLU A 10 5.45 -2.25 -5.54
N LEU A 11 6.15 -2.74 -4.51
CA LEU A 11 5.54 -3.17 -3.24
C LEU A 11 4.90 -2.00 -2.49
N TRP A 12 5.57 -0.85 -2.42
CA TRP A 12 5.00 0.35 -1.82
C TRP A 12 3.85 0.93 -2.66
N SER A 13 3.98 0.88 -3.99
CA SER A 13 2.92 1.31 -4.91
C SER A 13 1.67 0.44 -4.77
N THR A 14 1.81 -0.88 -4.59
CA THR A 14 0.69 -1.77 -4.26
C THR A 14 0.02 -1.37 -2.94
N ALA A 15 0.80 -1.08 -1.90
CA ALA A 15 0.28 -0.63 -0.61
C ALA A 15 -0.51 0.69 -0.72
N VAL A 16 0.03 1.69 -1.41
CA VAL A 16 -0.64 2.98 -1.64
C VAL A 16 -1.88 2.83 -2.52
N SER A 17 -1.83 1.96 -3.52
CA SER A 17 -2.99 1.65 -4.38
C SER A 17 -4.15 1.09 -3.57
N ALA A 18 -3.87 0.24 -2.57
CA ALA A 18 -4.88 -0.29 -1.66
C ALA A 18 -5.48 0.80 -0.77
N VAL A 19 -4.66 1.71 -0.22
CA VAL A 19 -5.13 2.85 0.58
C VAL A 19 -6.06 3.75 -0.24
N ASN A 20 -5.73 3.98 -1.50
CA ASN A 20 -6.51 4.84 -2.40
C ASN A 20 -7.68 4.13 -3.08
N GLY A 21 -7.83 2.81 -2.90
CA GLY A 21 -8.90 2.02 -3.54
C GLY A 21 -8.83 1.95 -5.07
N CYS A 22 -7.63 2.07 -5.67
CA CYS A 22 -7.47 2.00 -7.13
C CYS A 22 -7.26 0.54 -7.59
N GLY A 23 -8.32 -0.12 -8.06
CA GLY A 23 -8.25 -1.52 -8.51
C GLY A 23 -7.26 -1.76 -9.65
N SER A 24 -7.27 -0.92 -10.69
CA SER A 24 -6.34 -1.07 -11.83
C SER A 24 -4.88 -0.85 -11.44
N CYS A 25 -4.60 0.07 -10.52
CA CYS A 25 -3.27 0.29 -9.97
C CYS A 25 -2.81 -0.92 -9.16
N LEU A 26 -3.70 -1.48 -8.34
CA LEU A 26 -3.44 -2.68 -7.54
C LEU A 26 -3.02 -3.86 -8.43
N ASP A 27 -3.80 -4.13 -9.49
CA ASP A 27 -3.53 -5.20 -10.45
C ASP A 27 -2.20 -5.00 -11.19
N ALA A 28 -1.87 -3.75 -11.56
CA ALA A 28 -0.64 -3.43 -12.26
C ALA A 28 0.60 -3.65 -11.39
N HIS A 29 0.60 -3.10 -10.18
CA HIS A 29 1.74 -3.15 -9.27
C HIS A 29 1.92 -4.55 -8.64
N GLU A 30 0.84 -5.19 -8.19
CA GLU A 30 0.91 -6.59 -7.73
C GLU A 30 1.31 -7.53 -8.87
N GLY A 31 0.80 -7.30 -10.08
CA GLY A 31 1.18 -8.08 -11.25
C GLY A 31 2.68 -7.99 -11.57
N ALA A 32 3.30 -6.83 -11.35
CA ALA A 32 4.74 -6.67 -11.48
C ALA A 32 5.52 -7.47 -10.42
N LEU A 33 5.07 -7.43 -9.16
CA LEU A 33 5.66 -8.20 -8.05
C LEU A 33 5.56 -9.70 -8.29
N ARG A 34 4.38 -10.19 -8.70
CA ARG A 34 4.15 -11.60 -9.01
C ARG A 34 5.06 -12.09 -10.15
N LYS A 35 5.24 -11.29 -11.20
CA LYS A 35 6.13 -11.62 -12.33
C LYS A 35 7.59 -11.78 -11.90
N HIS A 36 8.02 -11.11 -10.84
CA HIS A 36 9.38 -11.20 -10.30
C HIS A 36 9.49 -12.16 -9.12
N GLY A 37 8.46 -12.96 -8.85
CA GLY A 37 8.50 -14.02 -7.84
C GLY A 37 8.43 -13.53 -6.39
N VAL A 38 7.97 -12.29 -6.15
CA VAL A 38 7.75 -11.80 -4.79
C VAL A 38 6.66 -12.64 -4.11
N PRO A 39 6.90 -13.21 -2.91
CA PRO A 39 5.91 -14.05 -2.25
C PRO A 39 4.63 -13.31 -1.92
N ALA A 40 3.48 -13.96 -2.12
CA ALA A 40 2.18 -13.40 -1.75
C ALA A 40 2.11 -13.00 -0.27
N THR A 41 2.83 -13.70 0.62
CA THR A 41 2.94 -13.34 2.04
C THR A 41 3.57 -11.97 2.27
N GLN A 42 4.55 -11.58 1.45
CA GLN A 42 5.18 -10.26 1.50
C GLN A 42 4.24 -9.16 1.00
N VAL A 43 3.51 -9.40 -0.09
CA VAL A 43 2.47 -8.49 -0.58
C VAL A 43 1.37 -8.29 0.46
N GLN A 44 0.88 -9.39 1.05
CA GLN A 44 -0.13 -9.31 2.10
C GLN A 44 0.39 -8.62 3.37
N ALA A 45 1.67 -8.76 3.71
CA ALA A 45 2.27 -8.02 4.82
C ALA A 45 2.24 -6.51 4.55
N ALA A 46 2.62 -6.08 3.33
CA ALA A 46 2.53 -4.68 2.93
C ALA A 46 1.08 -4.15 2.98
N LEU A 47 0.10 -4.94 2.52
CA LEU A 47 -1.32 -4.58 2.60
C LEU A 47 -1.83 -4.45 4.05
N ARG A 48 -1.43 -5.37 4.94
CA ARG A 48 -1.80 -5.28 6.37
C ARG A 48 -1.20 -4.05 7.04
N ILE A 49 0.06 -3.72 6.74
CA ILE A 49 0.71 -2.50 7.22
C ILE A 49 -0.04 -1.26 6.71
N ALA A 50 -0.36 -1.22 5.40
CA ALA A 50 -1.10 -0.13 4.79
C ALA A 50 -2.47 0.08 5.46
N ALA A 51 -3.20 -1.01 5.74
CA ALA A 51 -4.49 -0.96 6.42
C ALA A 51 -4.38 -0.39 7.85
N VAL A 52 -3.38 -0.81 8.62
CA VAL A 52 -3.16 -0.32 9.99
C VAL A 52 -2.76 1.16 10.00
N VAL A 53 -1.84 1.57 9.12
CA VAL A 53 -1.43 2.98 8.99
C VAL A 53 -2.61 3.85 8.55
N HIS A 54 -3.41 3.38 7.59
CA HIS A 54 -4.61 4.09 7.17
C HIS A 54 -5.60 4.25 8.33
N ALA A 55 -5.89 3.17 9.07
CA ALA A 55 -6.78 3.23 10.24
C ALA A 55 -6.29 4.23 11.30
N ALA A 56 -4.99 4.22 11.63
CA ALA A 56 -4.40 5.18 12.57
C ALA A 56 -4.56 6.63 12.10
N SER A 57 -4.34 6.89 10.80
CA SER A 57 -4.58 8.20 10.19
C SER A 57 -6.04 8.63 10.29
N ARG A 58 -7.00 7.71 10.08
CA ARG A 58 -8.43 8.01 10.24
C ARG A 58 -8.80 8.36 11.68
N ILE A 59 -8.20 7.69 12.66
CA ILE A 59 -8.41 7.98 14.09
C ILE A 59 -7.91 9.39 14.42
N ALA A 60 -6.67 9.71 14.08
CA ALA A 60 -6.10 11.04 14.36
C ALA A 60 -6.90 12.18 13.69
N ALA A 61 -7.38 11.96 12.45
CA ALA A 61 -8.23 12.92 11.77
C ALA A 61 -9.59 13.11 12.47
N ALA A 62 -10.18 12.02 12.99
CA ALA A 62 -11.43 12.07 13.75
C ALA A 62 -11.26 12.81 15.09
N GLU A 63 -10.16 12.56 15.81
CA GLU A 63 -9.82 13.28 17.04
C GLU A 63 -9.67 14.78 16.79
N THR A 64 -8.97 15.15 15.71
CA THR A 64 -8.79 16.56 15.32
C THR A 64 -10.14 17.24 15.02
N ALA A 65 -11.04 16.55 14.32
CA ALA A 65 -12.36 17.07 13.97
C ALA A 65 -13.29 17.23 15.19
N LEU A 66 -13.12 16.44 16.25
CA LEU A 66 -13.86 16.60 17.50
C LEU A 66 -13.37 17.79 18.35
N ALA A 67 -12.14 18.24 18.12
CA ALA A 67 -11.52 19.34 18.85
C ALA A 67 -11.76 20.72 18.23
N SER A 68 -12.35 20.78 17.03
CA SER A 68 -12.71 22.00 16.30
C SER A 68 -14.19 22.34 16.41
#